data_AF-A0A257R2H0-F1
#
_entry.id   AF-A0A257R2H0-F1
#
_cell.length_a   1.000
_cell.length_b   1.000
_cell.length_c   1.000
_cell.angle_alpha   90.00
_cell.angle_beta   90.00
_cell.angle_gamma   90.00
#
_symmetry.space_group_name_H-M   'P 1'
#
loop_
_entity.id
_entity.type
_entity.pdbx_description
1 polymer ?
#
loop_
_entity_poly.entity_id
_entity_poly.type
_entity_poly.pdbx_seq_one_letter_code
_entity_poly.pdbx_strand_id
1 'polypeptide(L)'
;MTQQSSNNVEIPLSFRVGDALVTRIPELRWTNADPARLYPDLDPAALGTHGGQLTAGSFNPDTGTLAQGTHSWLVRHAGRVILIDTATGNGKPRPRAPVLDHLDTPYLARLAAAGVMPDQVDLVLLTHIHADHVGWNTVLRDNIWQPLFTRARHVYSEMEARYAAALDGFAPAPDLPPEAFGRPDHPPMPQVYTDSLKPVIDAGLGQAIAIDGREIADGLSFHPAPGHSIDHATIRLHSCGEEAWFVADLMHHPLQAYRPDLRSVYCEFPGKAEQSRRCMLAHAAETGALCLTAHFAESGAGRVTQNGSGFAWHFVNPTEVSAS
;
A
#
# COMPACT_ATOMS: atom_id res chain seq x y z
N MET A 1 -8.76 5.34 18.01
CA MET A 1 -9.19 5.48 16.60
C MET A 1 -10.61 4.95 16.53
N THR A 2 -11.52 5.67 15.88
CA THR A 2 -12.92 5.28 15.71
C THR A 2 -13.10 5.03 14.23
N GLN A 3 -13.21 3.76 13.87
CA GLN A 3 -13.43 3.31 12.51
C GLN A 3 -14.83 3.77 12.08
N GLN A 4 -14.93 4.53 10.99
CA GLN A 4 -16.24 4.78 10.37
C GLN A 4 -16.49 3.64 9.39
N SER A 5 -17.24 2.62 9.83
CA SER A 5 -17.84 1.64 8.93
C SER A 5 -19.02 2.30 8.22
N SER A 6 -18.75 3.01 7.12
CA SER A 6 -19.85 3.33 6.20
C SER A 6 -20.21 2.05 5.43
N ASN A 7 -21.44 1.56 5.67
CA ASN A 7 -22.05 0.45 4.92
C ASN A 7 -22.47 0.86 3.50
N ASN A 8 -22.21 2.09 3.09
CA ASN A 8 -22.42 2.52 1.71
C ASN A 8 -21.26 2.00 0.85
N VAL A 9 -21.61 1.35 -0.26
CA VAL A 9 -20.63 1.02 -1.31
C VAL A 9 -20.14 2.34 -1.90
N GLU A 10 -18.94 2.76 -1.50
CA GLU A 10 -18.28 3.94 -2.06
C GLU A 10 -18.09 3.73 -3.56
N ILE A 11 -18.41 4.74 -4.37
CA ILE A 11 -18.27 4.65 -5.83
C ILE A 11 -16.77 4.41 -6.14
N PRO A 12 -16.42 3.36 -6.90
CA PRO A 12 -15.03 3.08 -7.22
C PRO A 12 -14.37 4.25 -7.96
N LEU A 13 -13.28 4.77 -7.41
CA LEU A 13 -12.49 5.82 -8.05
C LEU A 13 -11.54 5.17 -9.04
N SER A 14 -11.59 5.58 -10.31
CA SER A 14 -10.77 4.99 -11.37
C SER A 14 -9.90 6.02 -12.09
N PHE A 15 -8.76 5.58 -12.60
CA PHE A 15 -7.74 6.40 -13.26
C PHE A 15 -7.25 5.67 -14.50
N ARG A 16 -6.96 6.43 -15.57
CA ARG A 16 -6.34 5.88 -16.78
C ARG A 16 -4.84 6.15 -16.78
N VAL A 17 -4.09 5.16 -17.25
CA VAL A 17 -2.65 5.23 -17.51
C VAL A 17 -2.43 4.55 -18.86
N GLY A 18 -2.36 5.34 -19.94
CA GLY A 18 -2.42 4.80 -21.29
C GLY A 18 -3.70 3.99 -21.52
N ASP A 19 -3.55 2.72 -21.89
CA ASP A 19 -4.69 1.79 -22.07
C ASP A 19 -5.17 1.11 -20.77
N ALA A 20 -4.42 1.26 -19.67
CA ALA A 20 -4.74 0.62 -18.42
C ALA A 20 -5.83 1.38 -17.66
N LEU A 21 -6.70 0.64 -16.99
CA LEU A 21 -7.67 1.17 -16.03
C LEU A 21 -7.27 0.74 -14.62
N VAL A 22 -7.04 1.71 -13.74
CA VAL A 22 -6.64 1.52 -12.36
C VAL A 22 -7.78 1.98 -11.45
N THR A 23 -8.34 1.10 -10.65
CA THR A 23 -9.50 1.34 -9.79
C THR A 23 -9.15 1.10 -8.33
N ARG A 24 -9.46 2.07 -7.46
CA ARG A 24 -9.30 1.95 -6.01
C ARG A 24 -10.38 1.04 -5.43
N ILE A 25 -9.98 0.03 -4.67
CA ILE A 25 -10.88 -0.83 -3.89
C ILE A 25 -10.68 -0.54 -2.39
N PRO A 26 -11.52 0.31 -1.78
CA PRO A 26 -11.32 0.72 -0.40
C PRO A 26 -11.66 -0.40 0.59
N GLU A 27 -10.88 -0.52 1.65
CA GLU A 27 -11.22 -1.38 2.79
C GLU A 27 -11.56 -0.52 4.00
N LEU A 28 -10.63 0.32 4.42
CA LEU A 28 -10.70 1.05 5.68
C LEU A 28 -10.48 2.56 5.49
N ARG A 29 -11.09 3.34 6.37
CA ARG A 29 -10.89 4.79 6.47
C ARG A 29 -11.04 5.23 7.93
N TRP A 30 -10.11 6.07 8.37
CA TRP A 30 -10.13 6.71 9.68
C TRP A 30 -9.75 8.19 9.57
N THR A 31 -10.35 9.03 10.39
CA THR A 31 -10.19 10.50 10.36
C THR A 31 -9.68 11.08 11.68
N ASN A 32 -9.26 10.22 12.60
CA ASN A 32 -8.81 10.59 13.94
C ASN A 32 -7.42 10.08 14.29
N ALA A 33 -6.54 9.99 13.28
CA ALA A 33 -5.13 9.71 13.53
C ALA A 33 -4.49 10.93 14.20
N ASP A 34 -3.80 10.69 15.32
CA ASP A 34 -3.04 11.71 16.04
C ASP A 34 -1.69 11.92 15.31
N PRO A 35 -1.41 13.11 14.77
CA PRO A 35 -0.17 13.38 14.06
C PRO A 35 1.09 13.08 14.86
N ALA A 36 1.10 13.36 16.17
CA ALA A 36 2.27 13.18 17.02
C ALA A 36 2.54 11.69 17.31
N ARG A 37 1.50 10.86 17.27
CA ARG A 37 1.64 9.40 17.33
C ARG A 37 2.09 8.81 16.00
N LEU A 38 1.59 9.35 14.88
CA LEU A 38 1.96 8.85 13.56
C LEU A 38 3.42 9.22 13.23
N TYR A 39 3.83 10.44 13.58
CA TYR A 39 5.14 11.02 13.30
C TYR A 39 5.78 11.53 14.62
N PRO A 40 6.60 10.72 15.30
CA PRO A 40 7.22 11.11 16.56
C PRO A 40 8.14 12.33 16.44
N ASP A 41 8.73 12.52 15.26
CA ASP A 41 9.64 13.63 14.94
C ASP A 41 8.90 14.90 14.47
N LEU A 42 7.56 14.90 14.52
CA LEU A 42 6.77 16.04 14.06
C LEU A 42 6.82 17.20 15.04
N ASP A 43 7.42 18.30 14.58
CA ASP A 43 7.27 19.60 15.23
C ASP A 43 5.80 20.06 15.17
N PRO A 44 5.14 20.35 16.29
CA PRO A 44 3.79 20.91 16.30
C PRO A 44 3.60 22.14 15.41
N ALA A 45 4.64 22.98 15.24
CA ALA A 45 4.58 24.14 14.35
C ALA A 45 4.46 23.74 12.87
N ALA A 46 5.00 22.57 12.48
CA ALA A 46 4.94 22.08 11.11
C ALA A 46 3.51 21.72 10.67
N LEU A 47 2.65 21.26 11.60
CA LEU A 47 1.23 21.05 11.32
C LEU A 47 0.51 22.36 11.01
N GLY A 48 0.86 23.44 11.71
CA GLY A 48 0.30 24.76 11.42
C GLY A 48 0.72 25.28 10.05
N THR A 49 1.99 25.12 9.67
CA THR A 49 2.53 25.60 8.38
C THR A 49 2.03 24.78 7.19
N HIS A 50 2.06 23.45 7.28
CA HIS A 50 1.69 22.57 6.17
C HIS A 50 0.21 22.16 6.20
N GLY A 51 -0.46 22.31 7.34
CA GLY A 51 -1.90 22.03 7.48
C GLY A 51 -2.75 22.82 6.49
N GLY A 52 -2.38 24.08 6.22
CA GLY A 52 -3.05 24.91 5.22
C GLY A 52 -2.83 24.46 3.77
N GLN A 53 -1.90 23.55 3.51
CA GLN A 53 -1.65 22.95 2.19
C GLN A 53 -2.42 21.63 2.00
N LEU A 54 -2.93 21.05 3.07
CA LEU A 54 -3.71 19.82 3.05
C LEU A 54 -5.17 20.11 2.76
N THR A 55 -5.84 19.18 2.09
CA THR A 55 -7.29 19.26 1.88
C THR A 55 -8.05 18.89 3.16
N ALA A 56 -9.32 19.27 3.24
CA ALA A 56 -10.22 18.84 4.30
C ALA A 56 -10.46 17.32 4.33
N GLY A 57 -10.16 16.62 3.24
CA GLY A 57 -10.24 15.15 3.16
C GLY A 57 -9.09 14.45 3.89
N SER A 58 -7.97 15.15 4.09
CA SER A 58 -6.74 14.64 4.72
C SER A 58 -6.49 15.20 6.12
N PHE A 59 -6.89 16.44 6.42
CA PHE A 59 -6.64 17.08 7.71
C PHE A 59 -7.87 17.82 8.22
N ASN A 60 -8.19 17.61 9.51
CA ASN A 60 -9.21 18.38 10.20
C ASN A 60 -8.53 19.48 11.05
N PRO A 61 -8.66 20.77 10.69
CA PRO A 61 -8.04 21.87 11.42
C PRO A 61 -8.67 22.13 12.79
N ASP A 62 -9.94 21.76 13.00
CA ASP A 62 -10.64 21.97 14.26
C ASP A 62 -10.17 20.98 15.34
N THR A 63 -9.89 19.74 14.94
CA THR A 63 -9.45 18.67 15.86
C THR A 63 -7.95 18.43 15.80
N GLY A 64 -7.25 18.94 14.80
CA GLY A 64 -5.83 18.67 14.57
C GLY A 64 -5.53 17.23 14.14
N THR A 65 -6.52 16.47 13.66
CA THR A 65 -6.36 15.05 13.34
C THR A 65 -6.17 14.79 11.85
N LEU A 66 -5.42 13.72 11.54
CA LEU A 66 -5.17 13.27 10.17
C LEU A 66 -6.19 12.20 9.76
N ALA A 67 -6.43 12.11 8.46
CA ALA A 67 -7.18 11.04 7.84
C ALA A 67 -6.25 10.10 7.07
N GLN A 68 -6.44 8.80 7.25
CA GLN A 68 -5.74 7.75 6.52
C GLN A 68 -6.75 6.68 6.08
N GLY A 69 -6.36 5.83 5.15
CA GLY A 69 -7.15 4.68 4.74
C GLY A 69 -6.28 3.46 4.48
N THR A 70 -6.93 2.39 4.05
CA THR A 70 -6.30 1.18 3.52
C THR A 70 -7.11 0.73 2.33
N HIS A 71 -6.45 0.47 1.21
CA HIS A 71 -7.08 0.02 -0.03
C HIS A 71 -6.09 -0.75 -0.91
N SER A 72 -6.62 -1.57 -1.80
CA SER A 72 -5.86 -2.17 -2.89
C SER A 72 -6.15 -1.45 -4.21
N TRP A 73 -5.28 -1.63 -5.19
CA TRP A 73 -5.52 -1.17 -6.56
C TRP A 73 -5.87 -2.34 -7.47
N LEU A 74 -7.04 -2.27 -8.11
CA LEU A 74 -7.43 -3.14 -9.20
C LEU A 74 -6.95 -2.55 -10.52
N VAL A 75 -6.12 -3.28 -11.26
CA VAL A 75 -5.61 -2.88 -12.58
C VAL A 75 -6.16 -3.81 -13.64
N ARG A 76 -6.73 -3.23 -14.70
CA ARG A 76 -7.03 -3.90 -15.96
C ARG A 76 -6.05 -3.41 -17.00
N HIS A 77 -5.15 -4.30 -17.43
CA HIS A 77 -4.10 -3.96 -18.39
C HIS A 77 -3.68 -5.20 -19.18
N ALA A 78 -3.40 -5.03 -20.49
CA ALA A 78 -2.98 -6.10 -21.39
C ALA A 78 -3.86 -7.38 -21.31
N GLY A 79 -5.17 -7.21 -21.14
CA GLY A 79 -6.13 -8.33 -21.03
C GLY A 79 -6.10 -9.09 -19.70
N ARG A 80 -5.35 -8.62 -18.69
CA ARG A 80 -5.28 -9.21 -17.35
C ARG A 80 -6.04 -8.39 -16.31
N VAL A 81 -6.48 -9.09 -15.26
CA VAL A 81 -7.02 -8.53 -14.02
C VAL A 81 -5.97 -8.69 -12.92
N ILE A 82 -5.50 -7.57 -12.38
CA ILE A 82 -4.34 -7.53 -11.50
C ILE A 82 -4.75 -6.79 -10.22
N LEU A 83 -4.37 -7.31 -9.06
CA LEU A 83 -4.43 -6.58 -7.79
C LEU A 83 -3.03 -6.15 -7.37
N ILE A 84 -2.87 -4.88 -7.03
CA ILE A 84 -1.69 -4.39 -6.30
C ILE A 84 -2.08 -4.30 -4.84
N ASP A 85 -1.44 -5.14 -4.04
CA ASP A 85 -1.80 -5.47 -2.66
C ASP A 85 -3.27 -5.93 -2.52
N THR A 86 -3.64 -6.34 -1.31
CA THR A 86 -4.93 -6.96 -1.00
C THR A 86 -5.52 -6.47 0.32
N ALA A 87 -5.06 -5.33 0.86
CA ALA A 87 -5.60 -4.78 2.10
C ALA A 87 -5.47 -5.76 3.31
N THR A 88 -6.30 -5.62 4.35
CA THR A 88 -6.11 -6.23 5.69
C THR A 88 -6.77 -7.60 5.90
N GLY A 89 -7.89 -7.87 5.23
CA GLY A 89 -8.55 -9.18 5.34
C GLY A 89 -9.42 -9.34 6.59
N ASN A 90 -10.57 -9.98 6.42
CA ASN A 90 -11.49 -10.24 7.54
C ASN A 90 -11.03 -11.39 8.44
N GLY A 91 -11.42 -11.33 9.72
CA GLY A 91 -11.27 -12.41 10.70
C GLY A 91 -9.85 -12.65 11.22
N LYS A 92 -8.87 -11.86 10.77
CA LYS A 92 -7.45 -11.99 11.13
C LYS A 92 -7.20 -11.57 12.60
N PRO A 93 -6.59 -12.43 13.44
CA PRO A 93 -6.26 -12.05 14.82
C PRO A 93 -5.06 -11.10 14.84
N ARG A 94 -5.27 -9.89 15.34
CA ARG A 94 -4.30 -8.78 15.45
C ARG A 94 -4.42 -8.11 16.83
N PRO A 95 -4.22 -8.83 17.95
CA PRO A 95 -4.50 -8.33 19.30
C PRO A 95 -3.68 -7.09 19.71
N ARG A 96 -2.55 -6.83 19.02
CA ARG A 96 -1.70 -5.65 19.24
C ARG A 96 -2.07 -4.45 18.37
N ALA A 97 -3.00 -4.62 17.42
CA ALA A 97 -3.54 -3.55 16.59
C ALA A 97 -5.07 -3.66 16.53
N PRO A 98 -5.78 -3.17 17.57
CA PRO A 98 -7.24 -3.31 17.68
C PRO A 98 -8.03 -2.78 16.47
N VAL A 99 -7.46 -1.85 15.71
CA VAL A 99 -8.09 -1.31 14.49
C VAL A 99 -8.08 -2.26 13.29
N LEU A 100 -7.25 -3.30 13.34
CA LEU A 100 -7.11 -4.35 12.31
C LEU A 100 -7.53 -5.74 12.85
N ASP A 101 -7.93 -5.83 14.11
CA ASP A 101 -8.24 -7.09 14.79
C ASP A 101 -9.63 -7.62 14.39
N HIS A 102 -9.67 -8.87 13.93
CA HIS A 102 -10.90 -9.58 13.55
C HIS A 102 -11.87 -8.75 12.71
N LEU A 103 -11.33 -8.06 11.68
CA LEU A 103 -12.12 -7.21 10.80
C LEU A 103 -13.30 -7.95 10.17
N ASP A 104 -14.36 -7.19 9.90
CA ASP A 104 -15.50 -7.62 9.09
C ASP A 104 -15.92 -6.46 8.17
N THR A 105 -15.22 -6.35 7.03
CA THR A 105 -15.39 -5.28 6.04
C THR A 105 -16.04 -5.81 4.76
N PRO A 106 -16.75 -4.96 4.00
CA PRO A 106 -17.39 -5.36 2.74
C PRO A 106 -16.42 -5.33 1.54
N TYR A 107 -15.12 -5.60 1.72
CA TYR A 107 -14.10 -5.53 0.66
C TYR A 107 -14.47 -6.36 -0.57
N LEU A 108 -14.93 -7.61 -0.40
CA LEU A 108 -15.33 -8.46 -1.52
C LEU A 108 -16.55 -7.91 -2.28
N ALA A 109 -17.49 -7.28 -1.57
CA ALA A 109 -18.61 -6.61 -2.23
C ALA A 109 -18.15 -5.39 -3.04
N ARG A 110 -17.13 -4.66 -2.56
CA ARG A 110 -16.52 -3.54 -3.28
C ARG A 110 -15.70 -3.99 -4.49
N LEU A 111 -14.98 -5.11 -4.39
CA LEU A 111 -14.30 -5.74 -5.54
C LEU A 111 -15.31 -6.20 -6.59
N ALA A 112 -16.41 -6.84 -6.18
CA ALA A 112 -17.50 -7.24 -7.07
C ALA A 112 -18.20 -6.03 -7.72
N ALA A 113 -18.38 -4.93 -6.99
CA ALA A 113 -18.92 -3.68 -7.53
C ALA A 113 -17.99 -3.04 -8.59
N ALA A 114 -16.69 -3.33 -8.56
CA ALA A 114 -15.73 -3.00 -9.62
C ALA A 114 -15.70 -4.03 -10.78
N GLY A 115 -16.64 -4.99 -10.77
CA GLY A 115 -16.81 -5.98 -11.83
C GLY A 115 -15.77 -7.09 -11.81
N VAL A 116 -15.22 -7.42 -10.64
CA VAL A 116 -14.25 -8.52 -10.46
C VAL A 116 -14.68 -9.44 -9.34
N MET A 117 -14.73 -10.74 -9.64
CA MET A 117 -14.79 -11.80 -8.65
C MET A 117 -13.36 -12.30 -8.33
N PRO A 118 -13.09 -12.83 -7.12
CA PRO A 118 -11.75 -13.25 -6.75
C PRO A 118 -11.11 -14.31 -7.66
N ASP A 119 -11.90 -15.18 -8.28
CA ASP A 119 -11.44 -16.19 -9.24
C ASP A 119 -11.11 -15.60 -10.63
N GLN A 120 -11.45 -14.34 -10.89
CA GLN A 120 -11.11 -13.65 -12.13
C GLN A 120 -9.77 -12.91 -12.06
N VAL A 121 -9.12 -12.87 -10.89
CA VAL A 121 -7.82 -12.21 -10.72
C VAL A 121 -6.72 -13.11 -11.27
N ASP A 122 -5.89 -12.58 -12.18
CA ASP A 122 -4.78 -13.28 -12.80
C ASP A 122 -3.47 -13.12 -12.02
N LEU A 123 -3.23 -11.91 -11.49
CA LEU A 123 -2.02 -11.56 -10.74
C LEU A 123 -2.38 -10.82 -9.46
N VAL A 124 -1.67 -11.13 -8.39
CA VAL A 124 -1.60 -10.32 -7.17
C VAL A 124 -0.15 -9.89 -7.00
N LEU A 125 0.13 -8.59 -7.05
CA LEU A 125 1.47 -8.03 -6.93
C LEU A 125 1.59 -7.37 -5.56
N LEU A 126 2.48 -7.90 -4.71
CA LEU A 126 2.61 -7.47 -3.32
C LEU A 126 3.82 -6.54 -3.16
N THR A 127 3.55 -5.29 -2.77
CA THR A 127 4.59 -4.28 -2.57
C THR A 127 5.51 -4.61 -1.41
N HIS A 128 4.95 -5.20 -0.34
CA HIS A 128 5.65 -5.72 0.83
C HIS A 128 4.71 -6.63 1.66
N ILE A 129 5.21 -7.21 2.77
CA ILE A 129 4.47 -8.20 3.56
C ILE A 129 4.09 -7.66 4.94
N HIS A 130 3.22 -6.64 4.97
CA HIS A 130 2.51 -6.20 6.19
C HIS A 130 1.03 -6.57 6.18
N ALA A 131 0.42 -6.60 7.36
CA ALA A 131 -0.91 -7.16 7.59
C ALA A 131 -1.99 -6.54 6.69
N ASP A 132 -1.90 -5.25 6.45
CA ASP A 132 -2.81 -4.41 5.66
C ASP A 132 -2.47 -4.34 4.17
N HIS A 133 -1.58 -5.22 3.69
CA HIS A 133 -1.25 -5.36 2.27
C HIS A 133 -1.48 -6.78 1.75
N VAL A 134 -1.42 -7.80 2.61
CA VAL A 134 -1.51 -9.21 2.20
C VAL A 134 -2.74 -9.92 2.74
N GLY A 135 -3.56 -9.25 3.54
CA GLY A 135 -4.58 -9.88 4.36
C GLY A 135 -5.66 -10.62 3.59
N TRP A 136 -6.18 -10.03 2.50
CA TRP A 136 -7.16 -10.71 1.64
C TRP A 136 -6.56 -11.72 0.68
N ASN A 137 -5.24 -11.96 0.67
CA ASN A 137 -4.67 -13.13 -0.04
C ASN A 137 -5.35 -14.44 0.39
N THR A 138 -5.92 -14.47 1.59
CA THR A 138 -6.55 -15.65 2.18
C THR A 138 -7.88 -15.31 2.85
N VAL A 139 -8.71 -16.33 3.03
CA VAL A 139 -9.97 -16.27 3.77
C VAL A 139 -10.05 -17.47 4.71
N LEU A 140 -10.65 -17.29 5.88
CA LEU A 140 -10.87 -18.37 6.84
C LEU A 140 -12.05 -19.23 6.38
N ARG A 141 -11.80 -20.50 6.07
CA ARG A 141 -12.82 -21.51 5.72
C ARG A 141 -12.52 -22.79 6.47
N ASP A 142 -13.52 -23.34 7.15
CA ASP A 142 -13.38 -24.56 7.97
C ASP A 142 -12.24 -24.45 9.00
N ASN A 143 -12.09 -23.28 9.62
CA ASN A 143 -11.01 -22.92 10.57
C ASN A 143 -9.58 -22.99 9.99
N ILE A 144 -9.44 -22.96 8.67
CA ILE A 144 -8.14 -22.95 7.98
C ILE A 144 -8.08 -21.74 7.05
N TRP A 145 -6.95 -21.04 7.05
CA TRP A 145 -6.69 -19.98 6.07
C TRP A 145 -6.45 -20.62 4.70
N GLN A 146 -7.28 -20.26 3.73
CA GLN A 146 -7.20 -20.78 2.36
C GLN A 146 -7.02 -19.61 1.38
N PRO A 147 -6.30 -19.78 0.26
CA PRO A 147 -6.16 -18.74 -0.76
C PRO A 147 -7.53 -18.23 -1.23
N LEU A 148 -7.70 -16.90 -1.24
CA LEU A 148 -8.90 -16.28 -1.78
C LEU A 148 -8.85 -16.25 -3.31
N PHE A 149 -7.74 -15.75 -3.86
CA PHE A 149 -7.53 -15.60 -5.30
C PHE A 149 -6.94 -16.89 -5.89
N THR A 150 -7.78 -17.91 -6.01
CA THR A 150 -7.37 -19.29 -6.33
C THR A 150 -6.74 -19.49 -7.71
N ARG A 151 -6.89 -18.51 -8.60
CA ARG A 151 -6.31 -18.52 -9.96
C ARG A 151 -5.12 -17.59 -10.11
N ALA A 152 -4.90 -16.69 -9.15
CA ALA A 152 -3.91 -15.64 -9.26
C ALA A 152 -2.51 -16.13 -8.89
N ARG A 153 -1.52 -15.74 -9.70
CA ARG A 153 -0.11 -15.81 -9.30
C ARG A 153 0.19 -14.65 -8.35
N HIS A 154 0.64 -14.95 -7.14
CA HIS A 154 1.05 -13.94 -6.17
C HIS A 154 2.54 -13.68 -6.33
N VAL A 155 2.92 -12.51 -6.82
CA VAL A 155 4.30 -12.09 -7.05
C VAL A 155 4.75 -11.19 -5.91
N TYR A 156 5.88 -11.51 -5.29
CA TYR A 156 6.39 -10.81 -4.09
C TYR A 156 7.91 -10.87 -4.01
N SER A 157 8.51 -9.96 -3.24
CA SER A 157 9.93 -10.01 -2.92
C SER A 157 10.28 -11.30 -2.17
N GLU A 158 11.28 -12.03 -2.66
CA GLU A 158 11.85 -13.18 -1.97
C GLU A 158 12.38 -12.79 -0.58
N MET A 159 12.99 -11.61 -0.47
CA MET A 159 13.57 -11.11 0.77
C MET A 159 12.48 -10.82 1.81
N GLU A 160 11.41 -10.13 1.42
CA GLU A 160 10.23 -9.89 2.27
C GLU A 160 9.62 -11.22 2.76
N ALA A 161 9.40 -12.18 1.87
CA ALA A 161 8.79 -13.45 2.23
C ALA A 161 9.66 -14.25 3.21
N ARG A 162 10.99 -14.26 3.01
CA ARG A 162 11.93 -14.91 3.93
C ARG A 162 11.96 -14.21 5.29
N TYR A 163 11.95 -12.88 5.31
CA TYR A 163 11.90 -12.10 6.54
C TYR A 163 10.62 -12.35 7.33
N ALA A 164 9.46 -12.29 6.67
CA ALA A 164 8.16 -12.57 7.27
C ALA A 164 8.06 -14.02 7.78
N ALA A 165 8.56 -15.01 7.01
CA ALA A 165 8.62 -16.40 7.45
C ALA A 165 9.48 -16.59 8.70
N ALA A 166 10.59 -15.84 8.82
CA ALA A 166 11.47 -15.91 9.97
C ALA A 166 10.83 -15.32 11.24
N LEU A 167 10.11 -14.20 11.11
CA LEU A 167 9.37 -13.60 12.21
C LEU A 167 8.28 -14.52 12.76
N ASP A 168 7.70 -15.36 11.90
CA ASP A 168 6.69 -16.36 12.28
C ASP A 168 7.29 -17.72 12.65
N GLY A 169 8.63 -17.84 12.68
CA GLY A 169 9.33 -19.04 13.16
C GLY A 169 9.41 -20.19 12.15
N PHE A 170 9.18 -19.93 10.86
CA PHE A 170 9.28 -20.93 9.78
C PHE A 170 10.65 -20.99 9.10
N ALA A 171 11.49 -19.96 9.28
CA ALA A 171 12.79 -19.85 8.65
C ALA A 171 13.80 -19.15 9.58
N PRO A 172 15.11 -19.33 9.39
CA PRO A 172 16.09 -18.41 9.97
C PRO A 172 15.90 -17.01 9.37
N ALA A 173 16.17 -15.97 10.16
CA ALA A 173 16.18 -14.60 9.66
C ALA A 173 17.13 -14.51 8.45
N PRO A 174 16.73 -13.81 7.37
CA PRO A 174 17.67 -13.52 6.30
C PRO A 174 18.83 -12.71 6.85
N ASP A 175 19.99 -12.81 6.20
CA ASP A 175 21.07 -11.87 6.44
C ASP A 175 20.56 -10.48 6.03
N LEU A 176 20.08 -9.71 7.00
CA LEU A 176 19.85 -8.28 6.82
C LEU A 176 21.19 -7.74 6.34
N PRO A 177 21.31 -7.07 5.18
CA PRO A 177 22.58 -6.46 4.79
C PRO A 177 22.89 -5.37 5.84
N PRO A 178 23.73 -5.63 6.86
CA PRO A 178 23.80 -4.77 8.04
C PRO A 178 24.40 -3.41 7.66
N GLU A 179 25.18 -3.41 6.58
CA GLU A 179 25.84 -2.24 6.00
C GLU A 179 24.89 -1.35 5.19
N ALA A 180 23.74 -1.86 4.72
CA ALA A 180 22.85 -1.11 3.84
C ALA A 180 21.79 -0.27 4.59
N PHE A 181 21.21 -0.79 5.68
CA PHE A 181 20.04 -0.18 6.33
C PHE A 181 20.10 -0.09 7.87
N GLY A 182 21.08 -0.72 8.53
CA GLY A 182 21.16 -0.78 9.99
C GLY A 182 20.22 -1.86 10.60
N ARG A 183 19.92 -1.73 11.90
CA ARG A 183 18.95 -2.59 12.59
C ARG A 183 17.55 -1.99 12.47
N PRO A 184 16.49 -2.81 12.35
CA PRO A 184 15.13 -2.28 12.36
C PRO A 184 14.79 -1.72 13.76
N ASP A 185 14.01 -0.64 13.79
CA ASP A 185 13.57 0.02 15.03
C ASP A 185 12.53 -0.83 15.77
N HIS A 186 11.72 -1.59 15.03
CA HIS A 186 10.77 -2.55 15.56
C HIS A 186 10.53 -3.68 14.53
N PRO A 187 10.12 -4.88 14.97
CA PRO A 187 9.62 -5.89 14.05
C PRO A 187 8.23 -5.51 13.52
N PRO A 188 7.84 -5.97 12.32
CA PRO A 188 6.46 -5.87 11.87
C PRO A 188 5.55 -6.85 12.64
N MET A 189 4.27 -6.84 12.30
CA MET A 189 3.28 -7.64 13.01
C MET A 189 3.50 -9.15 12.81
N PRO A 190 3.44 -9.97 13.88
CA PRO A 190 3.57 -11.42 13.74
C PRO A 190 2.30 -12.03 13.14
N GLN A 191 2.42 -13.29 12.71
CA GLN A 191 1.40 -14.17 12.10
C GLN A 191 0.94 -13.78 10.69
N VAL A 192 1.48 -12.69 10.13
CA VAL A 192 1.14 -12.23 8.78
C VAL A 192 1.59 -13.25 7.73
N TYR A 193 2.79 -13.83 7.87
CA TYR A 193 3.22 -14.89 6.96
C TYR A 193 2.34 -16.13 7.13
N THR A 194 2.14 -16.59 8.37
CA THR A 194 1.35 -17.79 8.70
C THR A 194 -0.02 -17.77 8.06
N ASP A 195 -0.74 -16.66 8.22
CA ASP A 195 -2.15 -16.61 7.85
C ASP A 195 -2.39 -16.07 6.44
N SER A 196 -1.49 -15.26 5.88
CA SER A 196 -1.76 -14.52 4.64
C SER A 196 -0.85 -14.85 3.46
N LEU A 197 0.36 -15.38 3.69
CA LEU A 197 1.28 -15.72 2.59
C LEU A 197 1.53 -17.22 2.48
N LYS A 198 1.75 -17.91 3.61
CA LYS A 198 2.04 -19.34 3.64
C LYS A 198 0.98 -20.20 2.92
N PRO A 199 -0.34 -19.99 3.12
CA PRO A 199 -1.35 -20.81 2.43
C PRO A 199 -1.32 -20.65 0.91
N VAL A 200 -0.95 -19.46 0.41
CA VAL A 200 -0.78 -19.18 -1.02
C VAL A 200 0.45 -19.89 -1.57
N ILE A 201 1.56 -19.87 -0.84
CA ILE A 201 2.80 -20.58 -1.20
C ILE A 201 2.56 -22.09 -1.21
N ASP A 202 1.96 -22.64 -0.16
CA ASP A 202 1.66 -24.07 -0.03
C ASP A 202 0.73 -24.58 -1.15
N ALA A 203 -0.19 -23.73 -1.62
CA ALA A 203 -1.07 -24.01 -2.75
C ALA A 203 -0.36 -23.91 -4.13
N GLY A 204 0.93 -23.58 -4.17
CA GLY A 204 1.69 -23.42 -5.41
C GLY A 204 1.29 -22.17 -6.20
N LEU A 205 0.71 -21.16 -5.55
CA LEU A 205 0.26 -19.90 -6.15
C LEU A 205 1.27 -18.75 -5.98
N GLY A 206 2.32 -18.92 -5.17
CA GLY A 206 3.37 -17.92 -4.97
C GLY A 206 4.42 -17.87 -6.10
N GLN A 207 5.05 -16.71 -6.27
CA GLN A 207 6.23 -16.46 -7.11
C GLN A 207 7.11 -15.44 -6.41
N ALA A 208 8.20 -15.92 -5.83
CA ALA A 208 9.24 -15.08 -5.26
C ALA A 208 10.10 -14.47 -6.37
N ILE A 209 10.43 -13.19 -6.26
CA ILE A 209 11.31 -12.46 -7.19
C ILE A 209 12.36 -11.64 -6.43
N ALA A 210 13.45 -11.32 -7.11
CA ALA A 210 14.33 -10.23 -6.70
C ALA A 210 13.75 -8.90 -7.22
N ILE A 211 13.90 -7.83 -6.43
CA ILE A 211 13.41 -6.49 -6.77
C ILE A 211 14.53 -5.71 -7.48
N ASP A 212 14.58 -5.83 -8.81
CA ASP A 212 15.67 -5.28 -9.62
C ASP A 212 15.22 -4.50 -10.87
N GLY A 213 13.96 -4.10 -10.92
CA GLY A 213 13.40 -3.32 -12.03
C GLY A 213 13.08 -4.14 -13.28
N ARG A 214 13.27 -5.47 -13.26
CA ARG A 214 12.84 -6.32 -14.38
C ARG A 214 11.32 -6.36 -14.49
N GLU A 215 10.88 -6.38 -15.74
CA GLU A 215 9.47 -6.49 -16.10
C GLU A 215 8.96 -7.91 -15.80
N ILE A 216 7.83 -8.01 -15.10
CA ILE A 216 7.21 -9.27 -14.67
C ILE A 216 5.93 -9.60 -15.42
N ALA A 217 5.32 -8.59 -16.03
CA ALA A 217 4.17 -8.66 -16.92
C ALA A 217 4.16 -7.38 -17.76
N ASP A 218 3.34 -7.33 -18.82
CA ASP A 218 3.30 -6.20 -19.75
C ASP A 218 3.22 -4.86 -19.01
N GLY A 219 4.25 -4.02 -19.18
CA GLY A 219 4.35 -2.69 -18.59
C GLY A 219 4.57 -2.65 -17.07
N LEU A 220 4.69 -3.80 -16.39
CA LEU A 220 4.74 -3.90 -14.93
C LEU A 220 6.11 -4.37 -14.42
N SER A 221 6.73 -3.58 -13.56
CA SER A 221 8.02 -3.89 -12.94
C SER A 221 8.10 -3.46 -11.48
N PHE A 222 8.82 -4.22 -10.67
CA PHE A 222 9.08 -3.89 -9.27
C PHE A 222 10.40 -3.14 -9.12
N HIS A 223 10.39 -2.03 -8.42
CA HIS A 223 11.57 -1.19 -8.17
C HIS A 223 11.85 -1.05 -6.67
N PRO A 224 13.14 -1.08 -6.27
CA PRO A 224 13.50 -1.08 -4.86
C PRO A 224 13.18 0.28 -4.22
N ALA A 225 12.45 0.25 -3.12
CA ALA A 225 12.16 1.40 -2.27
C ALA A 225 12.23 1.02 -0.78
N PRO A 226 13.32 0.37 -0.34
CA PRO A 226 13.39 -0.24 0.98
C PRO A 226 13.28 0.81 2.09
N GLY A 227 12.95 0.33 3.28
CA GLY A 227 13.06 1.06 4.53
C GLY A 227 11.75 1.19 5.29
N HIS A 228 10.61 1.21 4.60
CA HIS A 228 9.34 0.93 5.30
C HIS A 228 9.36 -0.50 5.84
N SER A 229 9.73 -1.44 4.98
CA SER A 229 10.12 -2.82 5.31
C SER A 229 11.45 -3.16 4.64
N ILE A 230 11.97 -4.35 4.92
CA ILE A 230 13.32 -4.80 4.50
C ILE A 230 13.59 -4.66 3.00
N ASP A 231 12.60 -4.95 2.15
CA ASP A 231 12.72 -4.94 0.69
C ASP A 231 11.41 -4.44 0.05
N HIS A 232 10.82 -3.41 0.68
CA HIS A 232 9.65 -2.68 0.16
C HIS A 232 9.90 -2.26 -1.29
N ALA A 233 8.91 -2.50 -2.14
CA ALA A 233 8.98 -2.20 -3.56
C ALA A 233 7.87 -1.24 -3.99
N THR A 234 8.23 -0.30 -4.86
CA THR A 234 7.24 0.37 -5.71
C THR A 234 7.03 -0.43 -6.97
N ILE A 235 5.82 -0.34 -7.54
CA ILE A 235 5.50 -1.00 -8.81
C ILE A 235 5.26 0.06 -9.86
N ARG A 236 5.99 -0.03 -10.97
CA ARG A 236 5.80 0.82 -12.14
C ARG A 236 4.78 0.17 -13.05
N LEU A 237 3.86 0.95 -13.58
CA LEU A 237 3.00 0.63 -14.72
C LEU A 237 3.32 1.60 -15.86
N HIS A 238 3.75 1.07 -17.00
CA HIS A 238 3.99 1.84 -18.22
C HIS A 238 3.11 1.33 -19.34
N SER A 239 2.25 2.19 -19.88
CA SER A 239 1.37 1.87 -21.00
C SER A 239 1.24 3.07 -21.94
N CYS A 240 1.35 2.83 -23.25
CA CYS A 240 1.16 3.83 -24.29
C CYS A 240 1.97 5.14 -24.11
N GLY A 241 3.17 5.05 -23.52
CA GLY A 241 4.03 6.21 -23.23
C GLY A 241 3.67 6.97 -21.96
N GLU A 242 2.65 6.52 -21.23
CA GLU A 242 2.29 7.02 -19.90
C GLU A 242 2.86 6.12 -18.80
N GLU A 243 3.08 6.72 -17.63
CA GLU A 243 3.68 6.05 -16.48
C GLU A 243 2.92 6.37 -15.19
N ALA A 244 2.69 5.33 -14.39
CA ALA A 244 2.21 5.41 -13.02
C ALA A 244 3.05 4.55 -12.08
N TRP A 245 3.08 4.96 -10.81
CA TRP A 245 3.81 4.30 -9.73
C TRP A 245 2.87 3.99 -8.58
N PHE A 246 2.73 2.71 -8.28
CA PHE A 246 2.16 2.24 -7.01
C PHE A 246 3.24 2.38 -5.95
N VAL A 247 3.10 3.39 -5.10
CA VAL A 247 4.12 3.79 -4.13
C VAL A 247 3.90 3.21 -2.73
N ALA A 248 2.73 2.58 -2.50
CA ALA A 248 2.33 1.98 -1.23
C ALA A 248 2.79 2.83 -0.02
N ASP A 249 3.59 2.24 0.85
CA ASP A 249 3.98 2.75 2.17
C ASP A 249 5.24 3.61 2.17
N LEU A 250 5.65 4.08 0.99
CA LEU A 250 6.54 5.23 0.93
C LEU A 250 5.93 6.42 1.68
N MET A 251 4.60 6.57 1.65
CA MET A 251 3.87 7.62 2.36
C MET A 251 2.55 7.11 2.94
N HIS A 252 2.30 7.44 4.21
CA HIS A 252 1.09 7.08 4.94
C HIS A 252 0.09 8.24 5.01
N HIS A 253 0.52 9.46 4.67
CA HIS A 253 -0.30 10.67 4.65
C HIS A 253 0.31 11.72 3.70
N PRO A 254 -0.49 12.58 3.01
CA PRO A 254 0.04 13.60 2.11
C PRO A 254 1.04 14.57 2.74
N LEU A 255 0.98 14.75 4.07
CA LEU A 255 1.97 15.55 4.81
C LEU A 255 3.42 15.12 4.51
N GLN A 256 3.68 13.83 4.28
CA GLN A 256 5.01 13.32 3.95
C GLN A 256 5.49 13.72 2.54
N ALA A 257 4.61 14.21 1.65
CA ALA A 257 5.06 14.84 0.41
C ALA A 257 5.67 16.22 0.68
N TYR A 258 5.02 17.02 1.53
CA TYR A 258 5.52 18.35 1.91
C TYR A 258 6.70 18.29 2.89
N ARG A 259 6.70 17.28 3.75
CA ARG A 259 7.72 17.01 4.76
C ARG A 259 8.24 15.57 4.64
N PRO A 260 9.06 15.31 3.60
CA PRO A 260 9.58 13.98 3.34
C PRO A 260 10.51 13.45 4.44
N ASP A 261 11.01 14.31 5.32
CA ASP A 261 11.75 13.96 6.53
C ASP A 261 10.89 13.27 7.61
N LEU A 262 9.56 13.41 7.58
CA LEU A 262 8.72 12.81 8.60
C LEU A 262 8.75 11.28 8.49
N ARG A 263 9.15 10.66 9.59
CA ARG A 263 9.27 9.21 9.73
C ARG A 263 8.06 8.69 10.48
N SER A 264 7.31 7.80 9.84
CA SER A 264 6.15 7.17 10.48
C SER A 264 6.63 6.10 11.46
N VAL A 265 5.86 5.90 12.53
CA VAL A 265 6.02 4.78 13.48
C VAL A 265 5.86 3.39 12.86
N TYR A 266 5.48 3.31 11.58
CA TYR A 266 5.32 2.06 10.84
C TYR A 266 6.59 1.66 10.08
N CYS A 267 7.54 2.58 9.87
CA CYS A 267 8.75 2.29 9.13
C CYS A 267 9.75 1.49 9.99
N GLU A 268 10.09 0.30 9.55
CA GLU A 268 11.08 -0.55 10.21
C GLU A 268 12.49 0.08 10.17
N PHE A 269 12.84 0.78 9.09
CA PHE A 269 14.14 1.47 8.91
C PHE A 269 13.93 2.94 8.52
N PRO A 270 13.62 3.83 9.47
CA PRO A 270 13.13 5.18 9.17
C PRO A 270 14.04 6.05 8.30
N GLY A 271 15.36 5.99 8.52
CA GLY A 271 16.33 6.75 7.72
C GLY A 271 16.34 6.31 6.26
N LYS A 272 16.19 5.00 6.01
CA LYS A 272 16.11 4.48 4.64
C LYS A 272 14.75 4.77 4.00
N ALA A 273 13.66 4.66 4.76
CA ALA A 273 12.33 5.02 4.29
C ALA A 273 12.25 6.48 3.83
N GLU A 274 12.85 7.40 4.60
CA GLU A 274 13.00 8.80 4.21
C GLU A 274 13.77 8.94 2.89
N GLN A 275 14.90 8.24 2.73
CA GLN A 275 15.71 8.29 1.51
C GLN A 275 14.91 7.81 0.28
N SER A 276 14.24 6.66 0.39
CA SER A 276 13.43 6.08 -0.69
C SER A 276 12.26 7.01 -1.05
N ARG A 277 11.60 7.60 -0.05
CA ARG A 277 10.53 8.60 -0.25
C ARG A 277 11.03 9.82 -1.02
N ARG A 278 12.17 10.40 -0.62
CA ARG A 278 12.75 11.56 -1.32
C ARG A 278 13.10 11.24 -2.76
N CYS A 279 13.67 10.06 -3.01
CA CYS A 279 14.00 9.61 -4.36
C CYS A 279 12.76 9.49 -5.24
N MET A 280 11.70 8.85 -4.75
CA MET A 280 10.44 8.71 -5.48
C MET A 280 9.74 10.06 -5.70
N LEU A 281 9.70 10.94 -4.69
CA LEU A 281 9.10 12.27 -4.84
C LEU A 281 9.85 13.12 -5.87
N ALA A 282 11.17 13.05 -5.90
CA ALA A 282 11.99 13.73 -6.91
C ALA A 282 11.71 13.18 -8.31
N HIS A 283 11.72 11.85 -8.49
CA HIS A 283 11.37 11.21 -9.76
C HIS A 283 9.97 11.60 -10.25
N ALA A 284 8.98 11.54 -9.37
CA ALA A 284 7.60 11.90 -9.70
C ALA A 284 7.46 13.39 -10.06
N ALA A 285 8.18 14.28 -9.37
CA ALA A 285 8.19 15.71 -9.69
C ALA A 285 8.87 16.02 -11.03
N GLU A 286 9.94 15.29 -11.37
CA GLU A 286 10.68 15.46 -12.62
C GLU A 286 9.92 14.92 -13.83
N THR A 287 9.37 13.71 -13.71
CA THR A 287 8.67 13.01 -14.80
C THR A 287 7.20 13.42 -14.92
N GLY A 288 6.65 14.01 -13.87
CA GLY A 288 5.22 14.25 -13.75
C GLY A 288 4.39 12.98 -13.62
N ALA A 289 4.98 11.81 -13.33
CA ALA A 289 4.27 10.53 -13.28
C ALA A 289 3.12 10.51 -12.26
N LEU A 290 2.12 9.66 -12.50
CA LEU A 290 1.02 9.45 -11.55
C LEU A 290 1.51 8.60 -10.37
N CYS A 291 1.28 9.04 -9.14
CA CYS A 291 1.58 8.27 -7.93
C CYS A 291 0.27 7.74 -7.30
N LEU A 292 0.28 6.48 -6.91
CA LEU A 292 -0.86 5.74 -6.36
C LEU A 292 -0.44 5.15 -5.00
N THR A 293 -0.96 5.71 -3.91
CA THR A 293 -0.62 5.32 -2.53
C THR A 293 -1.54 4.23 -2.01
N ALA A 294 -1.22 3.60 -0.88
CA ALA A 294 -2.12 2.65 -0.20
C ALA A 294 -2.93 3.31 0.93
N HIS A 295 -2.47 4.45 1.44
CA HIS A 295 -2.95 4.99 2.72
C HIS A 295 -3.59 6.36 2.71
N PHE A 296 -3.60 7.07 1.57
CA PHE A 296 -4.23 8.38 1.55
C PHE A 296 -5.75 8.20 1.57
N ALA A 297 -6.42 8.87 2.52
CA ALA A 297 -7.85 8.66 2.79
C ALA A 297 -8.80 9.15 1.69
N GLU A 298 -8.30 10.00 0.79
CA GLU A 298 -9.01 10.50 -0.38
C GLU A 298 -8.84 9.52 -1.55
N SER A 299 -8.49 10.01 -2.74
CA SER A 299 -8.42 9.16 -3.93
C SER A 299 -7.25 8.18 -3.94
N GLY A 300 -6.20 8.41 -3.15
CA GLY A 300 -4.94 7.67 -3.24
C GLY A 300 -4.08 8.05 -4.45
N ALA A 301 -4.64 8.76 -5.43
CA ALA A 301 -3.99 9.10 -6.69
C ALA A 301 -3.62 10.59 -6.77
N GLY A 302 -2.38 10.89 -7.11
CA GLY A 302 -1.92 12.25 -7.25
C GLY A 302 -0.64 12.41 -8.05
N ARG A 303 -0.28 13.65 -8.34
CA ARG A 303 0.99 14.04 -8.95
C ARG A 303 1.80 14.85 -7.96
N VAL A 304 3.11 14.83 -8.14
CA VAL A 304 4.06 15.57 -7.32
C VAL A 304 4.62 16.71 -8.15
N THR A 305 4.81 17.88 -7.54
CA THR A 305 5.53 19.00 -8.17
C THR A 305 6.64 19.48 -7.24
N GLN A 306 7.72 20.00 -7.82
CA GLN A 306 8.75 20.71 -7.06
C GLN A 306 8.17 22.00 -6.47
N ASN A 307 8.45 22.29 -5.20
CA ASN A 307 8.08 23.54 -4.53
C ASN A 307 9.26 24.06 -3.69
N GLY A 308 10.10 24.91 -4.30
CA GLY A 308 11.37 25.32 -3.70
C GLY A 308 12.29 24.11 -3.47
N SER A 309 12.76 23.94 -2.23
CA SER A 309 13.55 22.77 -1.81
C SER A 309 12.71 21.55 -1.41
N GLY A 310 11.38 21.66 -1.42
CA GLY A 310 10.45 20.58 -1.07
C GLY A 310 9.57 20.15 -2.23
N PHE A 311 8.51 19.41 -1.91
CA PHE A 311 7.52 18.93 -2.87
C PHE A 311 6.11 19.36 -2.48
N ALA A 312 5.19 19.28 -3.43
CA ALA A 312 3.76 19.41 -3.19
C ALA A 312 3.01 18.24 -3.83
N TRP A 313 1.99 17.75 -3.13
CA TRP A 313 1.08 16.72 -3.62
C TRP A 313 -0.18 17.36 -4.20
N HIS A 314 -0.61 16.88 -5.37
CA HIS A 314 -1.84 17.31 -6.02
C HIS A 314 -2.68 16.09 -6.32
N PHE A 315 -3.85 15.97 -5.69
CA PHE A 315 -4.79 14.90 -6.01
C PHE A 315 -5.26 15.01 -7.45
N VAL A 316 -5.31 13.86 -8.13
CA VAL A 316 -5.85 13.74 -9.48
C VAL A 316 -7.32 13.36 -9.39
N ASN A 317 -8.14 14.01 -10.21
CA ASN A 317 -9.56 13.67 -10.31
C ASN A 317 -9.73 12.28 -10.96
N PRO A 318 -10.69 11.47 -10.48
CA PRO A 318 -11.01 10.20 -11.12
C PRO A 318 -11.49 10.43 -12.55
N THR A 319 -11.20 9.47 -13.42
CA THR A 319 -11.74 9.41 -14.79
C THR A 319 -13.19 8.92 -14.73
N GLU A 320 -14.06 9.52 -15.55
CA GLU A 320 -15.40 8.98 -15.76
C GLU A 320 -15.31 7.64 -16.49
N VAL A 321 -15.75 6.57 -15.82
CA VAL A 321 -15.90 5.24 -16.43
C VAL A 321 -17.37 5.08 -16.77
N SER A 322 -17.72 5.19 -18.05
CA SER A 322 -19.07 4.84 -18.49
C SER A 322 -19.30 3.35 -18.21
N ALA A 323 -20.40 3.02 -17.52
CA ALA A 323 -20.82 1.64 -17.36
C ALA A 323 -21.12 1.05 -18.74
N SER A 324 -20.28 0.13 -19.20
CA SER A 324 -20.52 -0.68 -20.39
C SER A 324 -21.38 -1.88 -20.04
#